data_AF-A0A377R052-F1
#
_entry.id   AF-A0A377R052-F1
#
_cell.length_a   1.000
_cell.length_b   1.000
_cell.length_c   1.000
_cell.angle_alpha   90.00
_cell.angle_beta   90.00
_cell.angle_gamma   90.00
#
_symmetry.space_group_name_H-M   'P 1'
#
loop_
_entity.id
_entity.type
_entity.pdbx_description
1 polymer ?
#
loop_
_entity_poly.entity_id
_entity_poly.type
_entity_poly.pdbx_seq_one_letter_code
_entity_poly.pdbx_strand_id
1 'polypeptide(L)'
;MDTIPEYKDCGNAAEFLYTLADHCFAWLERHGQDAMARLTDEQNTLMAYVYLDSRIQEGGFVQLIAEGYGGYIFDNPLADSLRRWKIKTTPRILDQAAPLYAQYGAAIETMAENGADTAKIRRRYPMFEELDGAYYDTAEDDMAAAAAYIETCRDKFFVLPD
;
A
#
# COMPACT_ATOMS: atom_id res chain seq x y z
N MET A 1 18.74 -18.22 -5.91
CA MET A 1 18.03 -16.93 -5.87
C MET A 1 17.10 -16.90 -7.05
N ASP A 2 15.80 -16.87 -6.76
CA ASP A 2 14.79 -16.68 -7.80
C ASP A 2 14.76 -15.21 -8.20
N THR A 3 14.94 -14.95 -9.50
CA THR A 3 14.87 -13.60 -10.07
C THR A 3 13.50 -13.38 -10.68
N ILE A 4 12.88 -12.25 -10.35
CA ILE A 4 11.62 -11.84 -10.97
C ILE A 4 11.89 -11.57 -12.46
N PRO A 5 11.10 -12.14 -13.40
CA PRO A 5 11.31 -11.94 -14.83
C PRO A 5 11.38 -10.45 -15.19
N GLU A 6 12.26 -10.09 -16.12
CA GLU A 6 12.30 -8.72 -16.64
C GLU A 6 10.97 -8.37 -17.31
N TYR A 7 10.23 -7.46 -16.69
CA TYR A 7 8.99 -6.94 -17.24
C TYR A 7 9.30 -6.01 -18.41
N LYS A 8 8.71 -6.29 -19.56
CA LYS A 8 8.89 -5.53 -20.80
C LYS A 8 7.79 -4.48 -20.84
N ASP A 9 8.15 -3.25 -20.49
CA ASP A 9 7.40 -1.98 -20.65
C ASP A 9 5.93 -2.16 -21.04
N CYS A 10 5.09 -2.39 -20.03
CA CYS A 10 3.64 -2.23 -20.17
C CYS A 10 3.41 -0.76 -19.86
N GLY A 11 2.84 0.02 -20.77
CA GLY A 11 2.69 1.49 -20.65
C GLY A 11 1.79 1.97 -19.49
N ASN A 12 1.67 1.21 -18.41
CA ASN A 12 0.98 1.50 -17.17
C ASN A 12 1.91 1.19 -15.97
N ALA A 13 2.34 2.25 -15.28
CA ALA A 13 3.21 2.16 -14.11
C ALA A 13 2.59 1.35 -12.96
N ALA A 14 1.27 1.43 -12.77
CA ALA A 14 0.59 0.66 -11.75
C ALA A 14 0.73 -0.84 -12.07
N GLU A 15 0.38 -1.29 -13.27
CA GLU A 15 0.47 -2.70 -13.68
C GLU A 15 1.87 -3.31 -13.45
N PHE A 16 2.92 -2.53 -13.73
CA PHE A 16 4.30 -2.90 -13.43
C PHE A 16 4.52 -3.15 -11.92
N LEU A 17 4.09 -2.21 -11.08
CA LEU A 17 4.24 -2.30 -9.62
C LEU A 17 3.41 -3.44 -9.04
N TYR A 18 2.16 -3.60 -9.49
CA TYR A 18 1.28 -4.70 -9.08
C TYR A 18 1.90 -6.05 -9.41
N THR A 19 2.42 -6.24 -10.64
CA THR A 19 3.04 -7.51 -11.01
C THR A 19 4.28 -7.81 -10.18
N LEU A 20 5.11 -6.80 -9.91
CA LEU A 20 6.31 -6.96 -9.10
C LEU A 20 5.97 -7.32 -7.64
N ALA A 21 4.92 -6.70 -7.09
CA ALA A 21 4.39 -7.04 -5.77
C ALA A 21 3.78 -8.46 -5.75
N ASP A 22 3.06 -8.88 -6.79
CA ASP A 22 2.48 -10.22 -6.91
C ASP A 22 3.54 -11.31 -6.81
N HIS A 23 4.72 -11.09 -7.41
CA HIS A 23 5.85 -12.01 -7.26
C HIS A 23 6.35 -12.09 -5.81
N CYS A 24 6.36 -10.97 -5.07
CA CYS A 24 6.73 -10.94 -3.66
C CYS A 24 5.67 -11.65 -2.79
N PHE A 25 4.38 -11.39 -3.03
CA PHE A 25 3.28 -12.05 -2.33
C PHE A 25 3.28 -13.56 -2.58
N ALA A 26 3.42 -13.99 -3.83
CA ALA A 26 3.49 -15.40 -4.18
C ALA A 26 4.71 -16.10 -3.57
N TRP A 27 5.81 -15.37 -3.34
CA TRP A 27 6.96 -15.89 -2.60
C TRP A 27 6.65 -16.04 -1.11
N LEU A 28 5.99 -15.06 -0.47
CA LEU A 28 5.57 -15.15 0.94
C LEU A 28 4.58 -16.29 1.18
N GLU A 29 3.62 -16.50 0.28
CA GLU A 29 2.65 -17.60 0.36
C GLU A 29 3.34 -18.97 0.37
N ARG A 30 4.46 -19.11 -0.35
CA ARG A 30 5.25 -20.36 -0.39
C ARG A 30 6.10 -20.58 0.86
N HIS A 31 6.51 -19.52 1.55
CA HIS A 31 7.49 -19.58 2.64
C HIS A 31 6.90 -19.29 4.03
N GLY A 32 5.65 -18.82 4.11
CA GLY A 32 4.97 -18.48 5.36
C GLY A 32 5.26 -17.05 5.85
N GLN A 33 4.46 -16.56 6.79
CA GLN A 33 4.54 -15.16 7.24
C GLN A 33 5.84 -14.80 7.98
N ASP A 34 6.49 -15.77 8.62
CA ASP A 34 7.81 -15.57 9.24
C ASP A 34 8.89 -15.20 8.20
N ALA A 35 8.63 -15.45 6.91
CA ALA A 35 9.52 -15.11 5.82
C ALA A 35 9.50 -13.62 5.44
N MET A 36 8.56 -12.82 5.95
CA MET A 36 8.48 -11.39 5.63
C MET A 36 9.76 -10.63 6.03
N ALA A 37 10.39 -11.03 7.13
CA ALA A 37 11.68 -10.47 7.58
C ALA A 37 12.86 -10.81 6.65
N ARG A 38 12.67 -11.70 5.66
CA ARG A 38 13.70 -12.10 4.69
C ARG A 38 13.66 -11.24 3.43
N LEU A 39 12.53 -10.60 3.14
CA LEU A 39 12.40 -9.64 2.04
C LEU A 39 13.11 -8.32 2.40
N THR A 40 13.55 -7.59 1.39
CA THR A 40 14.18 -6.28 1.59
C THR A 40 13.16 -5.26 2.09
N ASP A 41 13.64 -4.20 2.75
CA ASP A 41 12.80 -3.07 3.15
C ASP A 41 12.10 -2.44 1.93
N GLU A 42 12.78 -2.42 0.77
CA GLU A 42 12.23 -1.97 -0.50
C GLU A 42 11.09 -2.86 -1.01
N GLN A 43 11.23 -4.19 -0.95
CA GLN A 43 10.17 -5.14 -1.33
C GLN A 43 8.97 -5.04 -0.39
N ASN A 44 9.21 -4.93 0.92
CA ASN A 44 8.17 -4.72 1.92
C ASN A 44 7.42 -3.38 1.69
N THR A 45 8.15 -2.32 1.36
CA THR A 45 7.55 -1.03 1.00
C THR A 45 6.70 -1.13 -0.26
N LEU A 46 7.17 -1.82 -1.31
CA LEU A 46 6.42 -2.00 -2.55
C LEU A 46 5.11 -2.74 -2.30
N MET A 47 5.15 -3.86 -1.59
CA MET A 47 3.95 -4.61 -1.22
C MET A 47 2.97 -3.74 -0.43
N ALA A 48 3.45 -2.99 0.57
CA ALA A 48 2.61 -2.09 1.35
C ALA A 48 1.98 -0.98 0.48
N TYR A 49 2.73 -0.43 -0.49
CA TYR A 49 2.21 0.62 -1.36
C TYR A 49 1.16 0.10 -2.36
N VAL A 50 1.42 -1.02 -3.01
CA VAL A 50 0.46 -1.67 -3.91
C VAL A 50 -0.78 -2.13 -3.15
N TYR A 51 -0.60 -2.65 -1.93
CA TYR A 51 -1.70 -3.03 -1.08
C TYR A 51 -2.56 -1.81 -0.69
N LEU A 52 -1.94 -0.71 -0.25
CA LEU A 52 -2.63 0.56 0.00
C LEU A 52 -3.45 0.96 -1.22
N ASP A 53 -2.82 1.06 -2.38
CA ASP A 53 -3.49 1.48 -3.62
C ASP A 53 -4.71 0.62 -3.92
N SER A 54 -4.55 -0.71 -3.91
CA SER A 54 -5.64 -1.63 -4.21
C SER A 54 -6.86 -1.40 -3.32
N ARG A 55 -6.63 -1.16 -2.02
CA ARG A 55 -7.70 -0.94 -1.03
C ARG A 55 -8.33 0.43 -1.17
N ILE A 56 -7.53 1.48 -1.39
CA ILE A 56 -8.08 2.84 -1.56
C ILE A 56 -8.88 2.93 -2.85
N GLN A 57 -8.38 2.37 -3.96
CA GLN A 57 -9.07 2.36 -5.25
C GLN A 57 -10.41 1.61 -5.20
N GLU A 58 -10.47 0.48 -4.49
CA GLU A 58 -11.71 -0.28 -4.27
C GLU A 58 -12.66 0.42 -3.28
N GLY A 59 -12.10 0.99 -2.21
CA GLY A 59 -12.82 1.11 -0.96
C GLY A 59 -12.52 2.34 -0.09
N GLY A 60 -11.51 3.13 -0.46
CA GLY A 60 -11.02 4.21 0.40
C GLY A 60 -10.45 3.74 1.74
N PHE A 61 -9.99 4.70 2.54
CA PHE A 61 -9.36 4.45 3.84
C PHE A 61 -10.31 3.76 4.81
N VAL A 62 -11.59 4.10 4.78
CA VAL A 62 -12.58 3.49 5.68
C VAL A 62 -12.71 1.99 5.44
N GLN A 63 -12.70 1.55 4.17
CA GLN A 63 -12.74 0.12 3.88
C GLN A 63 -11.45 -0.57 4.32
N LEU A 64 -10.30 0.03 4.00
CA LEU A 64 -8.99 -0.47 4.44
C LEU A 64 -8.95 -0.71 5.95
N ILE A 65 -9.44 0.27 6.73
CA ILE A 65 -9.48 0.19 8.19
C ILE A 65 -10.53 -0.83 8.66
N ALA A 66 -11.73 -0.83 8.08
CA ALA A 66 -12.80 -1.77 8.44
C ALA A 66 -12.41 -3.24 8.21
N GLU A 67 -11.54 -3.50 7.24
CA GLU A 67 -10.99 -4.83 6.93
C GLU A 67 -9.80 -5.20 7.86
N GLY A 68 -9.40 -4.32 8.79
CA GLY A 68 -8.35 -4.58 9.77
C GLY A 68 -6.92 -4.31 9.26
N TYR A 69 -6.78 -3.64 8.12
CA TYR A 69 -5.47 -3.40 7.49
C TYR A 69 -4.85 -2.04 7.85
N GLY A 70 -5.47 -1.28 8.74
CA GLY A 70 -4.94 0.01 9.19
C GLY A 70 -3.52 -0.12 9.75
N GLY A 71 -3.29 -1.07 10.67
CA GLY A 71 -1.96 -1.28 11.27
C GLY A 71 -0.89 -1.62 10.24
N TYR A 72 -1.22 -2.43 9.23
CA TYR A 72 -0.27 -2.76 8.16
C TYR A 72 0.18 -1.54 7.34
N ILE A 73 -0.65 -0.51 7.22
CA ILE A 73 -0.28 0.72 6.51
C ILE A 73 0.36 1.75 7.45
N PHE A 74 -0.20 1.94 8.63
CA PHE A 74 0.16 3.05 9.52
C PHE A 74 1.25 2.70 10.55
N ASP A 75 1.45 1.43 10.89
CA ASP A 75 2.53 1.01 11.80
C ASP A 75 3.84 0.76 11.04
N ASN A 76 3.77 0.58 9.72
CA ASN A 76 4.93 0.43 8.85
C ASN A 76 5.45 1.81 8.39
N PRO A 77 6.77 1.95 8.15
CA PRO A 77 7.39 3.22 7.72
C PRO A 77 7.12 3.55 6.24
N LEU A 78 5.91 3.25 5.72
CA LEU A 78 5.55 3.39 4.31
C LEU A 78 5.74 4.84 3.83
N ALA A 79 5.19 5.82 4.56
CA ALA A 79 5.31 7.23 4.20
C ALA A 79 6.78 7.68 4.09
N ASP A 80 7.64 7.26 5.02
CA ASP A 80 9.06 7.59 5.01
C ASP A 80 9.82 6.89 3.87
N SER A 81 9.47 5.64 3.56
CA SER A 81 10.04 4.91 2.42
C SER A 81 9.69 5.57 1.09
N LEU A 82 8.42 5.95 0.89
CA LEU A 82 7.97 6.63 -0.32
C LEU A 82 8.67 8.00 -0.50
N ARG A 83 8.93 8.74 0.59
CA ARG A 83 9.74 9.97 0.54
C ARG A 83 11.16 9.72 0.01
N ARG A 84 11.78 8.59 0.37
CA ARG A 84 13.10 8.20 -0.16
C ARG A 84 13.03 7.94 -1.67
N TRP A 85 11.90 7.48 -2.17
CA TRP A 85 11.61 7.28 -3.59
C TRP A 85 11.24 8.57 -4.32
N LYS A 86 11.37 9.73 -3.66
CA LYS A 86 11.04 11.08 -4.17
C LYS A 86 9.54 11.33 -4.39
N ILE A 87 8.69 10.46 -3.85
CA ILE A 87 7.23 10.60 -3.81
C ILE A 87 6.86 11.52 -2.65
N LYS A 88 5.85 12.38 -2.84
CA LYS A 88 5.51 13.43 -1.85
C LYS A 88 4.05 13.45 -1.45
N THR A 89 3.13 13.26 -2.39
CA THR A 89 1.70 13.48 -2.13
C THR A 89 1.11 12.34 -1.32
N THR A 90 1.34 11.10 -1.72
CA THR A 90 0.92 9.91 -0.96
C THR A 90 1.43 9.94 0.49
N PRO A 91 2.73 10.18 0.79
CA PRO A 91 3.20 10.37 2.16
C PRO A 91 2.44 11.43 2.95
N ARG A 92 2.12 12.57 2.33
CA ARG A 92 1.38 13.65 2.99
C ARG A 92 -0.06 13.23 3.31
N ILE A 93 -0.71 12.50 2.42
CA ILE A 93 -2.04 11.94 2.65
C ILE A 93 -1.99 10.95 3.82
N LEU A 94 -0.98 10.08 3.85
CA LEU A 94 -0.76 9.15 4.95
C LEU A 94 -0.51 9.86 6.29
N ASP A 95 0.27 10.96 6.30
CA ASP A 95 0.47 11.78 7.51
C ASP A 95 -0.85 12.38 8.03
N GLN A 96 -1.80 12.69 7.15
CA GLN A 96 -3.12 13.19 7.51
C GLN A 96 -4.08 12.07 7.94
N ALA A 97 -3.98 10.90 7.30
CA ALA A 97 -4.79 9.72 7.62
C ALA A 97 -4.38 9.07 8.95
N ALA A 98 -3.08 9.04 9.27
CA ALA A 98 -2.54 8.41 10.48
C ALA A 98 -3.18 8.90 11.80
N PRO A 99 -3.31 10.22 12.09
CA PRO A 99 -3.98 10.67 13.31
C PRO A 99 -5.47 10.34 13.33
N LEU A 100 -6.13 10.30 12.16
CA LEU A 100 -7.53 9.88 12.06
C LEU A 100 -7.68 8.38 12.35
N TYR A 101 -6.77 7.56 11.83
CA TYR A 101 -6.71 6.14 12.16
C TYR A 101 -6.44 5.92 13.65
N ALA A 102 -5.47 6.63 14.24
CA ALA A 102 -5.20 6.53 15.67
C ALA A 102 -6.42 6.91 16.53
N GLN A 103 -7.25 7.85 16.07
CA GLN A 103 -8.44 8.30 16.79
C GLN A 103 -9.67 7.40 16.57
N TYR A 104 -9.86 6.91 15.35
CA TYR A 104 -11.13 6.28 14.93
C TYR A 104 -10.98 4.82 14.46
N GLY A 105 -9.76 4.33 14.25
CA GLY A 105 -9.45 3.00 13.71
C GLY A 105 -10.15 1.88 14.46
N ALA A 106 -9.91 1.79 15.77
CA ALA A 106 -10.52 0.76 16.62
C ALA A 106 -12.06 0.83 16.61
N ALA A 107 -12.64 2.03 16.52
CA ALA A 107 -14.08 2.21 16.46
C ALA A 107 -14.66 1.78 15.10
N ILE A 108 -13.94 2.04 14.00
CA ILE A 108 -14.29 1.58 12.65
C ILE A 108 -14.25 0.05 12.58
N GLU A 109 -13.16 -0.56 13.05
CA GLU A 109 -12.97 -2.02 13.12
C GLU A 109 -14.09 -2.66 13.95
N THR A 110 -14.37 -2.14 15.16
CA THR A 110 -15.47 -2.62 16.00
C THR A 110 -16.84 -2.49 15.30
N MET A 111 -17.08 -1.42 14.54
CA MET A 111 -18.33 -1.28 13.78
C MET A 111 -18.45 -2.34 12.69
N ALA A 112 -17.37 -2.63 11.98
CA ALA A 112 -17.31 -3.66 10.94
C ALA A 112 -17.51 -5.06 11.52
N GLU A 113 -16.85 -5.38 12.63
CA GLU A 113 -17.03 -6.63 13.38
C GLU A 113 -18.47 -6.84 13.86
N ASN A 114 -19.17 -5.76 14.19
CA ASN A 114 -20.60 -5.77 14.55
C ASN A 114 -21.54 -5.82 13.33
N GLY A 115 -21.03 -6.04 12.12
CA GLY A 115 -21.80 -6.23 10.90
C GLY A 115 -22.31 -4.93 10.26
N ALA A 116 -21.73 -3.77 10.59
CA ALA A 116 -22.03 -2.55 9.85
C ALA A 116 -21.43 -2.59 8.44
N ASP A 117 -22.24 -2.27 7.43
CA ASP A 117 -21.73 -2.12 6.07
C ASP A 117 -20.77 -0.92 5.95
N THR A 118 -19.79 -1.03 5.04
CA THR A 118 -18.77 0.00 4.82
C THR A 118 -19.37 1.36 4.46
N ALA A 119 -20.50 1.41 3.74
CA ALA A 119 -21.14 2.67 3.35
C ALA A 119 -21.71 3.42 4.58
N LYS A 120 -22.23 2.70 5.56
CA LYS A 120 -22.69 3.23 6.85
C LYS A 120 -21.52 3.74 7.68
N ILE A 121 -20.40 3.02 7.68
CA ILE A 121 -19.18 3.46 8.37
C ILE A 121 -18.65 4.74 7.71
N ARG A 122 -18.55 4.81 6.37
CA ARG A 122 -18.12 6.00 5.63
C ARG A 122 -18.94 7.24 5.98
N ARG A 123 -20.28 7.13 6.01
CA ARG A 123 -21.16 8.23 6.43
C ARG A 123 -20.88 8.74 7.84
N ARG A 124 -20.37 7.88 8.74
CA ARG A 124 -20.04 8.25 10.12
C ARG A 124 -18.69 8.95 10.23
N TYR A 125 -17.78 8.68 9.29
CA TYR A 125 -16.41 9.17 9.25
C TYR A 125 -16.09 9.87 7.91
N PRO A 126 -16.81 10.97 7.58
CA PRO A 126 -16.65 11.66 6.30
C PRO A 126 -15.29 12.36 6.12
N MET A 127 -14.52 12.54 7.20
CA MET A 127 -13.17 13.15 7.14
C MET A 127 -12.17 12.33 6.31
N PHE A 128 -12.43 11.03 6.07
CA PHE A 128 -11.60 10.22 5.19
C PHE A 128 -11.91 10.45 3.70
N GLU A 129 -13.08 11.00 3.35
CA GLU A 129 -13.49 11.20 1.95
C GLU A 129 -12.58 12.20 1.20
N GLU A 130 -12.13 13.26 1.88
CA GLU A 130 -11.17 14.21 1.31
C GLU A 130 -9.81 13.54 1.05
N LEU A 131 -9.40 12.62 1.93
CA LEU A 131 -8.14 11.88 1.77
C LEU A 131 -8.22 10.82 0.67
N ASP A 132 -9.37 10.16 0.55
CA ASP A 132 -9.66 9.25 -0.55
C ASP A 132 -9.53 10.00 -1.88
N GLY A 133 -10.24 11.13 -2.02
CA GLY A 133 -10.18 11.97 -3.23
C GLY A 133 -8.76 12.46 -3.55
N ALA A 134 -8.03 12.96 -2.55
CA ALA A 134 -6.65 13.39 -2.72
C ALA A 134 -5.73 12.25 -3.17
N TYR A 135 -5.98 11.02 -2.70
CA TYR A 135 -5.24 9.84 -3.14
C TYR A 135 -5.57 9.49 -4.59
N TYR A 136 -6.86 9.44 -4.96
CA TYR A 136 -7.28 9.17 -6.33
C TYR A 136 -6.63 10.15 -7.33
N ASP A 137 -6.58 11.43 -7.00
CA ASP A 137 -6.00 12.47 -7.87
C ASP A 137 -4.49 12.33 -8.07
N THR A 138 -3.77 11.72 -7.13
CA THR A 138 -2.29 11.63 -7.17
C THR A 138 -1.76 10.23 -7.48
N ALA A 139 -2.60 9.19 -7.41
CA ALA A 139 -2.16 7.80 -7.46
C ALA A 139 -1.41 7.47 -8.75
N GLU A 140 -1.89 7.94 -9.90
CA GLU A 140 -1.24 7.70 -11.20
C GLU A 140 0.19 8.30 -11.23
N ASP A 141 0.34 9.56 -10.83
CA ASP A 141 1.62 10.26 -10.83
C ASP A 141 2.62 9.67 -9.81
N ASP A 142 2.15 9.36 -8.60
CA ASP A 142 2.98 8.80 -7.55
C ASP A 142 3.40 7.35 -7.88
N MET A 143 2.52 6.55 -8.50
CA MET A 143 2.85 5.21 -9.02
C MET A 143 3.87 5.29 -10.16
N ALA A 144 3.75 6.26 -11.06
CA ALA A 144 4.76 6.50 -12.10
C ALA A 144 6.12 6.86 -11.50
N ALA A 145 6.14 7.69 -10.46
CA ALA A 145 7.37 8.02 -9.74
C ALA A 145 7.97 6.80 -9.02
N ALA A 146 7.14 5.94 -8.41
CA ALA A 146 7.59 4.68 -7.82
C ALA A 146 8.20 3.74 -8.87
N ALA A 147 7.53 3.56 -10.02
CA ALA A 147 8.04 2.74 -11.12
C ALA A 147 9.40 3.24 -11.62
N ALA A 148 9.53 4.56 -11.84
CA ALA A 148 10.79 5.17 -12.23
C ALA A 148 11.90 4.96 -11.18
N TYR A 149 11.58 5.06 -9.89
CA TYR A 149 12.54 4.77 -8.82
C TYR A 149 13.02 3.30 -8.85
N ILE A 150 12.09 2.35 -8.96
CA ILE A 150 12.39 0.91 -9.00
C ILE A 150 13.28 0.57 -10.20
N GLU A 151 13.00 1.17 -11.35
CA GLU A 151 13.82 1.02 -12.56
C GLU A 151 15.28 1.44 -12.36
N THR A 152 15.54 2.43 -11.50
CA THR A 152 16.92 2.85 -11.15
C THR A 152 17.58 1.99 -10.08
N CYS A 153 16.82 1.14 -9.38
CA CYS A 153 17.25 0.40 -8.19
C CYS A 153 16.89 -1.11 -8.28
N ARG A 154 16.90 -1.70 -9.49
CA ARG A 154 16.36 -3.04 -9.76
C ARG A 154 16.95 -4.15 -8.88
N ASP A 155 18.21 -4.06 -8.50
CA ASP A 155 18.89 -5.02 -7.62
C ASP A 155 18.19 -5.23 -6.28
N LYS A 156 17.48 -4.21 -5.79
CA LYS A 156 16.79 -4.24 -4.49
C LYS A 156 15.38 -4.86 -4.54
N PHE A 157 14.81 -4.97 -5.73
CA PHE A 157 13.43 -5.40 -5.92
C PHE A 157 13.31 -6.75 -6.63
N PHE A 158 14.19 -7.05 -7.59
CA PHE A 158 14.05 -8.19 -8.50
C PHE A 158 14.69 -9.50 -7.99
N VAL A 159 15.39 -9.47 -6.86
CA VAL A 159 16.05 -10.63 -6.27
C VAL A 159 15.26 -11.11 -5.07
N LEU A 160 14.71 -12.33 -5.14
CA LEU A 160 14.03 -12.96 -4.01
C LEU A 160 15.01 -13.80 -3.18
N PRO A 161 14.81 -13.89 -1.85
CA PRO A 161 15.60 -14.77 -1.00
C PRO A 161 15.42 -16.26 -1.39
N ASP A 162 16.45 -17.06 -1.13
CA ASP A 162 16.48 -18.51 -1.43
C ASP A 162 15.40 -19.34 -0.70
#